data_AF-A0A832CP91-F1
#
_entry.id   AF-A0A832CP91-F1
#
_cell.length_a   1.000
_cell.length_b   1.000
_cell.length_c   1.000
_cell.angle_alpha   90.00
_cell.angle_beta   90.00
_cell.angle_gamma   90.00
#
_symmetry.space_group_name_H-M   'P 1'
#
loop_
_entity.id
_entity.type
_entity.pdbx_description
1 polymer ?
#
loop_
_entity_poly.entity_id
_entity_poly.type
_entity_poly.pdbx_seq_one_letter_code
_entity_poly.pdbx_strand_id
1 'polypeptide(L)'
;MSEFKFPDKIPIDGLILLNCQNDRFRLGDIKDFVTELSEDGSTWQEVVRGTLSSTFNPQIIRFPKTYHASHLRFKPLSTHVLGSIPTIAELSVISPLPIPSEPIEPQGLQYRPTGYSSPDIDEAPPAWQ
;
A
#
# COMPACT_ATOMS: atom_id res chain seq x y z
N MET A 1 14.55 -2.96 8.67
CA MET A 1 14.09 -1.57 8.55
C MET A 1 14.12 -1.21 7.08
N SER A 2 13.05 -0.60 6.58
CA SER A 2 12.98 -0.11 5.21
C SER A 2 12.92 1.41 5.24
N GLU A 3 13.73 2.07 4.41
CA GLU A 3 13.74 3.53 4.27
C GLU A 3 13.45 3.90 2.82
N PHE A 4 12.58 4.90 2.65
CA PHE A 4 12.15 5.43 1.37
C PHE A 4 12.46 6.91 1.33
N LYS A 5 13.03 7.36 0.21
CA LYS A 5 13.28 8.77 -0.07
C LYS A 5 12.47 9.18 -1.28
N PHE A 6 11.70 10.24 -1.13
CA PHE A 6 10.98 10.90 -2.20
C PHE A 6 11.84 12.04 -2.78
N PRO A 7 11.73 12.32 -4.08
CA PRO A 7 12.46 13.44 -4.69
C PRO A 7 12.00 14.79 -4.12
N ASP A 8 10.70 14.90 -3.82
CA ASP A 8 10.06 16.09 -3.27
C ASP A 8 9.34 15.78 -1.96
N LYS A 9 8.99 16.83 -1.21
CA LYS A 9 8.14 16.72 -0.03
C LYS A 9 6.70 16.44 -0.47
N ILE A 10 6.19 15.27 -0.11
CA ILE A 10 4.84 14.81 -0.51
C ILE A 10 3.90 14.70 0.71
N PRO A 11 2.58 14.86 0.53
CA PRO A 11 1.60 14.52 1.55
C PRO A 11 1.49 13.00 1.72
N ILE A 12 1.41 12.52 2.97
CA ILE A 12 1.35 11.11 3.34
C ILE A 12 0.31 10.90 4.44
N ASP A 13 -0.66 10.01 4.17
CA ASP A 13 -1.79 9.67 5.04
C ASP A 13 -1.71 8.24 5.61
N GLY A 14 -0.79 7.42 5.12
CA GLY A 14 -0.64 6.07 5.60
C GLY A 14 0.18 5.16 4.69
N LEU A 15 0.09 3.86 4.99
CA LEU A 15 0.78 2.78 4.29
C LEU A 15 -0.19 1.63 3.99
N ILE A 16 0.05 0.92 2.89
CA ILE A 16 -0.48 -0.42 2.62
C ILE A 16 0.68 -1.39 2.72
N LEU A 17 0.51 -2.46 3.48
CA LEU A 17 1.51 -3.52 3.64
C LEU A 17 0.95 -4.86 3.18
N LEU A 18 1.74 -5.59 2.38
CA LEU A 18 1.46 -6.96 1.97
C LEU A 18 2.58 -7.89 2.45
N ASN A 19 2.22 -8.91 3.22
CA ASN A 19 3.15 -9.96 3.63
C ASN A 19 3.56 -10.86 2.46
N CYS A 20 4.68 -11.57 2.59
CA CYS A 20 5.15 -12.53 1.60
C CYS A 20 4.10 -13.61 1.31
N GLN A 21 3.70 -13.72 0.05
CA GLN A 21 2.63 -14.64 -0.39
C GLN A 21 3.11 -16.08 -0.60
N ASN A 22 4.42 -16.30 -0.61
CA ASN A 22 5.04 -17.60 -0.87
C ASN A 22 5.45 -18.36 0.40
N ASP A 23 5.28 -17.77 1.60
CA ASP A 23 5.59 -18.43 2.87
C ASP A 23 4.31 -18.97 3.52
N ARG A 24 4.09 -20.28 3.38
CA ARG A 24 2.95 -20.98 4.00
C ARG A 24 2.95 -20.90 5.53
N PHE A 25 4.12 -20.82 6.15
CA PHE A 25 4.28 -20.79 7.60
C PHE A 25 4.27 -19.37 8.18
N ARG A 26 4.31 -18.35 7.32
CA ARG A 26 4.20 -16.93 7.70
C ARG A 26 5.23 -16.55 8.78
N LEU A 27 6.44 -17.09 8.65
CA LEU A 27 7.49 -16.93 9.65
C LEU A 27 7.88 -15.46 9.76
N GLY A 28 7.96 -14.76 8.63
CA GLY A 28 8.36 -13.35 8.59
C GLY A 28 7.25 -12.34 8.85
N ASP A 29 6.02 -12.77 9.16
CA ASP A 29 4.91 -11.86 9.41
C ASP A 29 5.23 -10.92 10.59
N ILE A 30 5.19 -9.64 10.29
CA ILE A 30 5.45 -8.57 11.26
C ILE A 30 4.28 -8.50 12.23
N LYS A 31 4.59 -8.38 13.51
CA LYS A 31 3.61 -8.14 14.57
C LYS A 31 3.64 -6.68 14.96
N ASP A 32 4.61 -6.24 15.74
CA ASP A 32 4.67 -4.85 16.19
C ASP A 32 5.55 -4.01 15.26
N PHE A 33 5.17 -2.76 15.03
CA PHE A 33 5.89 -1.86 14.14
C PHE A 33 5.83 -0.40 14.60
N VAL A 34 6.74 0.39 14.04
CA VAL A 34 6.75 1.85 14.07
C VAL A 34 6.95 2.39 12.66
N THR A 35 6.27 3.48 12.35
CA THR A 35 6.57 4.29 11.17
C THR A 35 7.04 5.66 11.60
N GLU A 36 8.15 6.10 11.01
CA GLU A 36 8.74 7.42 11.23
C GLU A 36 8.78 8.19 9.91
N LEU A 37 8.61 9.50 9.97
CA LEU A 37 8.76 10.40 8.83
C LEU A 37 9.86 11.43 9.12
N SER A 38 10.44 11.97 8.05
CA SER A 38 11.41 13.06 8.13
C SER A 38 11.30 13.99 6.92
N GLU A 39 11.51 15.28 7.16
CA GLU A 39 11.61 16.28 6.09
C GLU A 39 13.03 16.39 5.53
N ASP A 40 14.05 16.07 6.32
CA ASP A 40 15.48 16.33 6.05
C ASP A 40 16.36 15.05 6.01
N GLY A 41 15.79 13.89 6.32
CA GLY A 41 16.50 12.60 6.44
C GLY A 41 17.36 12.46 7.70
N SER A 42 17.44 13.49 8.54
CA SER A 42 18.29 13.54 9.73
C SER A 42 17.48 13.52 11.03
N THR A 43 16.39 14.29 11.07
CA THR A 43 15.47 14.39 12.20
C THR A 43 14.24 13.55 11.93
N TRP A 44 13.94 12.59 12.80
CA TRP A 44 12.87 11.60 12.60
C TRP A 44 11.78 11.74 13.64
N GLN A 45 10.52 11.76 13.18
CA GLN A 45 9.34 11.78 14.02
C GLN A 45 8.58 10.46 13.88
N GLU A 46 8.32 9.77 15.00
CA GLU A 46 7.36 8.66 15.04
C GLU A 46 5.95 9.20 14.77
N VAL A 47 5.31 8.70 13.71
CA VAL A 47 3.95 9.12 13.31
C VAL A 47 2.88 8.10 13.65
N VAL A 48 3.26 6.82 13.72
CA VAL A 48 2.38 5.74 14.17
C VAL A 48 3.19 4.56 14.71
N ARG A 49 2.62 3.92 15.72
CA ARG A 49 3.05 2.65 16.28
C ARG A 49 1.83 1.75 16.40
N GLY A 50 1.99 0.48 16.06
CA GLY A 50 0.87 -0.45 16.12
C GLY A 50 1.28 -1.90 15.99
N THR A 51 0.24 -2.72 15.84
CA THR A 51 0.35 -4.17 15.65
C THR A 51 -0.38 -4.56 14.36
N LEU A 52 0.19 -5.48 13.60
CA LEU A 52 -0.36 -6.07 12.39
C LEU A 52 -0.81 -7.50 12.67
N SER A 53 -1.83 -7.94 11.94
CA SER A 53 -2.29 -9.33 11.95
C SER A 53 -1.38 -10.21 11.10
N SER A 54 -1.25 -11.48 11.47
CA SER A 54 -0.63 -12.49 10.60
C SER A 54 -1.65 -12.93 9.54
N THR A 55 -1.50 -12.43 8.33
CA THR A 55 -2.46 -12.59 7.23
C THR A 55 -1.79 -12.46 5.86
N PHE A 56 -2.40 -13.05 4.84
CA PHE A 56 -2.02 -12.84 3.44
C PHE A 56 -2.72 -11.63 2.82
N ASN A 57 -3.76 -11.09 3.47
CA ASN A 57 -4.48 -9.92 2.97
C ASN A 57 -3.64 -8.65 3.16
N PRO A 58 -3.75 -7.66 2.24
CA PRO A 58 -3.19 -6.34 2.45
C PRO A 58 -3.72 -5.72 3.75
N GLN A 59 -2.85 -5.03 4.48
CA GLN A 59 -3.18 -4.33 5.72
C GLN A 59 -2.94 -2.84 5.56
N ILE A 60 -3.93 -2.04 5.97
CA ILE A 60 -3.87 -0.58 5.88
C ILE A 60 -3.45 -0.01 7.23
N ILE A 61 -2.40 0.81 7.22
CA ILE A 61 -1.94 1.59 8.36
C ILE A 61 -2.30 3.05 8.07
N ARG A 62 -3.29 3.60 8.78
CA ARG A 62 -3.65 5.02 8.69
C ARG A 62 -2.85 5.84 9.69
N PHE A 63 -2.35 6.99 9.27
CA PHE A 63 -1.74 7.95 10.19
C PHE A 63 -2.83 8.82 10.86
N PRO A 64 -2.56 9.42 12.02
CA PRO A 64 -3.54 10.26 12.72
C PRO A 64 -3.97 11.51 11.94
N LYS A 65 -3.16 11.94 10.98
CA LYS A 65 -3.37 13.08 10.08
C LYS A 65 -2.47 12.94 8.85
N THR A 66 -2.66 13.80 7.86
CA THR A 66 -1.71 13.99 6.77
C THR A 66 -0.42 14.63 7.27
N TYR A 67 0.71 14.01 6.93
CA TYR A 67 2.04 14.57 7.15
C TYR A 67 2.66 14.95 5.81
N HIS A 68 3.55 15.94 5.80
CA HIS A 68 4.35 16.24 4.61
C HIS A 68 5.80 15.88 4.89
N ALA A 69 6.37 14.97 4.12
CA ALA A 69 7.72 14.47 4.34
C ALA A 69 8.40 14.08 3.02
N SER A 70 9.73 14.08 3.04
CA SER A 70 10.57 13.60 1.93
C SER A 70 11.18 12.23 2.23
N HIS A 71 11.06 11.76 3.47
CA HIS A 71 11.62 10.50 3.94
C HIS A 71 10.60 9.73 4.79
N LEU A 72 10.58 8.42 4.61
CA LEU A 72 9.75 7.48 5.38
C LEU A 72 10.59 6.29 5.84
N ARG A 73 10.44 5.92 7.11
CA ARG A 73 11.01 4.69 7.69
C ARG A 73 9.91 3.80 8.21
N PHE A 74 9.92 2.55 7.79
CA PHE A 74 9.11 1.49 8.37
C PHE A 74 10.02 0.55 9.18
N LYS A 75 9.71 0.40 10.46
CA LYS A 75 10.52 -0.33 11.44
C LYS A 75 9.68 -1.45 12.05
N PRO A 76 9.86 -2.69 11.57
CA PRO A 76 9.38 -3.87 12.28
C PRO A 76 10.08 -3.93 13.65
N LEU A 77 9.30 -4.09 14.72
CA LEU A 77 9.80 -4.24 16.09
C LEU A 77 9.78 -5.71 16.55
N SER A 78 8.81 -6.47 16.05
CA SER A 78 8.65 -7.90 16.36
C SER A 78 7.96 -8.63 15.22
N THR A 79 8.03 -9.95 15.25
CA THR A 79 7.30 -10.87 14.36
C THR A 79 6.34 -11.72 15.18
N HIS A 80 5.39 -12.37 14.50
CA HIS A 80 4.48 -13.32 15.16
C HIS A 80 5.18 -14.61 15.60
N VAL A 81 6.27 -14.98 14.91
CA VAL A 81 7.09 -16.15 15.25
C VAL A 81 8.39 -15.69 15.90
N LEU A 82 8.59 -16.02 17.18
CA LEU A 82 9.79 -15.61 17.92
C LEU A 82 11.07 -16.06 17.21
N GLY A 83 12.01 -15.13 17.04
CA GLY A 83 13.32 -15.39 16.44
C GLY A 83 13.33 -15.42 14.90
N SER A 84 12.21 -15.13 14.24
CA SER A 84 12.17 -14.99 12.79
C SER A 84 12.63 -13.60 12.32
N ILE A 85 12.98 -13.51 11.04
CA ILE A 85 13.33 -12.24 10.38
C ILE A 85 12.05 -11.63 9.79
N PRO A 86 11.73 -10.35 10.07
CA PRO A 86 10.56 -9.70 9.49
C PRO A 86 10.70 -9.55 7.97
N THR A 87 9.69 -9.94 7.23
CA THR A 87 9.64 -9.84 5.76
C THR A 87 8.38 -9.13 5.28
N ILE A 88 8.49 -8.51 4.11
CA ILE A 88 7.39 -7.79 3.44
C ILE A 88 7.54 -8.08 1.95
N ALA A 89 6.43 -8.34 1.25
CA ALA A 89 6.43 -8.41 -0.20
C ALA A 89 6.26 -7.03 -0.82
N GLU A 90 5.30 -6.26 -0.32
CA GLU A 90 5.00 -4.92 -0.83
C GLU A 90 4.72 -3.94 0.30
N LEU A 91 5.21 -2.71 0.12
CA LEU A 91 4.88 -1.57 0.95
C LEU A 91 4.56 -0.38 0.04
N SER A 92 3.33 0.11 0.10
CA SER A 92 2.85 1.23 -0.71
C SER A 92 2.52 2.41 0.18
N VAL A 93 2.80 3.62 -0.29
CA VAL A 93 2.46 4.87 0.42
C VAL A 93 1.11 5.38 -0.02
N ILE A 94 0.31 5.83 0.93
CA ILE A 94 -1.00 6.40 0.71
C ILE A 94 -0.83 7.91 0.79
N SER A 95 -0.99 8.56 -0.34
CA SER A 95 -0.96 10.02 -0.46
C SER A 95 -2.39 10.47 -0.80
N PRO A 96 -2.95 11.49 -0.11
CA PRO A 96 -4.22 12.05 -0.53
C PRO A 96 -4.04 12.63 -1.93
N LEU A 97 -5.04 12.43 -2.79
CA LEU A 97 -5.09 13.14 -4.06
C LEU A 97 -4.99 14.65 -3.76
N PRO A 98 -4.27 15.44 -4.57
CA PRO A 98 -4.38 16.89 -4.49
C PRO A 98 -5.86 17.24 -4.54
N ILE A 99 -6.38 17.94 -3.53
CA ILE A 99 -7.70 18.56 -3.67
C ILE A 99 -7.54 19.52 -4.85
N PRO A 100 -8.24 19.32 -5.97
CA PRO A 100 -8.15 20.26 -7.08
C PRO A 100 -8.52 21.64 -6.53
N SER A 101 -7.63 22.60 -6.66
CA SER A 101 -7.87 23.99 -6.26
C SER A 101 -8.97 24.65 -7.09
N GLU A 102 -9.34 24.02 -8.20
CA GLU A 102 -10.46 24.40 -9.07
C GLU A 102 -11.43 23.23 -9.20
N PRO A 103 -12.75 23.47 -9.29
CA PRO A 103 -13.70 22.43 -9.66
C PRO A 103 -13.23 21.76 -10.94
N ILE A 104 -13.17 20.42 -10.95
CA ILE A 104 -13.00 19.67 -12.20
C ILE A 104 -14.28 19.92 -12.99
N GLU A 105 -14.28 20.94 -13.86
CA GLU A 105 -15.27 20.99 -14.93
C GLU A 105 -15.08 19.71 -15.76
N PRO A 106 -16.13 18.94 -16.03
CA PRO A 106 -16.04 17.77 -16.89
C PRO A 106 -15.73 18.24 -18.31
N GLN A 107 -14.46 18.45 -18.62
CA GLN A 107 -14.02 18.76 -19.97
C GLN A 107 -14.10 17.49 -20.80
N GLY A 108 -15.23 17.32 -21.49
CA GLY A 108 -15.36 16.41 -22.61
C GLY A 108 -15.09 14.95 -22.26
N LEU A 109 -15.76 14.42 -21.24
CA LEU A 109 -15.97 12.97 -21.11
C LEU A 109 -16.77 12.49 -22.34
N GLN A 110 -16.06 12.27 -23.46
CA GLN A 110 -16.57 11.46 -24.54
C GLN A 110 -16.55 10.03 -24.03
N TYR A 111 -17.74 9.51 -23.74
CA TYR A 111 -17.95 8.08 -23.58
C TYR A 111 -17.44 7.40 -24.85
N ARG A 112 -16.26 6.78 -24.76
CA ARG A 112 -15.71 5.95 -25.82
C ARG A 112 -16.11 4.53 -25.45
N PRO A 113 -17.14 3.93 -26.08
CA PRO A 113 -17.43 2.53 -25.85
C PRO A 113 -16.17 1.75 -26.20
N THR A 114 -15.56 1.12 -25.22
CA THR A 114 -14.59 0.05 -25.49
C THR A 114 -15.39 -1.01 -26.21
N GLY A 115 -15.06 -1.23 -27.49
CA GLY A 115 -15.65 -2.30 -28.29
C GLY A 115 -15.61 -3.59 -27.51
N TYR A 116 -16.70 -4.35 -27.62
CA TYR A 116 -16.93 -5.65 -27.01
C TYR A 116 -15.64 -6.46 -26.85
N SER A 117 -15.43 -6.98 -25.64
CA SER A 117 -14.62 -8.15 -25.37
C SER A 117 -14.89 -9.21 -26.44
N SER A 118 -13.84 -9.90 -26.91
CA SER A 118 -13.86 -10.87 -28.00
C SER A 118 -15.17 -11.67 -28.12
N PRO A 119 -15.69 -11.90 -29.36
CA PRO A 119 -16.92 -12.65 -29.59
C PRO A 119 -16.83 -14.16 -29.29
N ASP A 120 -15.72 -14.64 -28.71
CA ASP A 120 -15.44 -16.06 -28.50
C ASP A 120 -15.99 -16.61 -27.17
N ILE A 121 -16.83 -15.85 -26.45
CA ILE A 121 -17.52 -16.32 -25.24
C ILE A 121 -19.04 -16.25 -25.47
N ASP A 122 -19.52 -16.93 -26.51
CA ASP A 122 -20.92 -17.41 -26.56
C ASP A 122 -21.10 -18.56 -27.57
N GLU A 123 -20.15 -19.49 -27.66
CA GLU A 123 -20.40 -20.75 -28.36
C GLU A 123 -21.15 -21.71 -27.42
N ALA A 124 -22.45 -21.86 -27.65
CA ALA A 124 -23.25 -22.89 -27.01
C ALA A 124 -22.64 -24.28 -27.31
N PRO A 125 -22.55 -25.20 -26.33
CA PRO A 125 -21.95 -26.51 -26.58
C PRO A 125 -22.76 -27.29 -27.63
N PRO A 126 -22.12 -28.03 -28.55
CA PRO A 126 -22.81 -28.78 -29.57
C PRO A 126 -23.72 -29.86 -28.94
N ALA A 127 -24.93 -29.97 -29.47
CA ALA A 127 -25.88 -31.02 -29.10
C ALA A 127 -25.36 -32.38 -29.58
N TRP A 128 -25.27 -33.34 -28.65
CA TRP A 128 -24.87 -34.71 -28.92
C TRP A 128 -25.84 -35.39 -29.89
N GLN A 129 -25.33 -36.00 -30.96
CA GLN A 129 -25.99 -37.04 -31.75
C GLN A 129 -25.20 -38.34 -31.65
#